data_AF-A0A534QDH0-F1
#
_entry.id   AF-A0A534QDH0-F1
#
_cell.length_a   1.000
_cell.length_b   1.000
_cell.length_c   1.000
_cell.angle_alpha   90.00
_cell.angle_beta   90.00
_cell.angle_gamma   90.00
#
_symmetry.space_group_name_H-M   'P 1'
#
loop_
_entity.id
_entity.type
_entity.pdbx_description
1 polymer ?
#
loop_
_entity_poly.entity_id
_entity_poly.type
_entity_poly.pdbx_seq_one_letter_code
_entity_poly.pdbx_strand_id
1 'polypeptide(L)'
;MGSRVGTIHVSQRRFALLCILAYVVLAWAARFDMRLGQQIASLVYPLDTFSMYGGMPGEDRSHLLVRDAEGEVYRISDFRAYRCLEPLTGSDVRCAGRLGIPYHYEELIHYIETHQGQGELAVELITRTWDFPPGERVRTADCVVAHCTVAR
;
A
#
# COMPACT_ATOMS: atom_id res chain seq x y z
N MET A 1 51.64 -20.42 -41.57
CA MET A 1 51.34 -19.17 -40.83
C MET A 1 49.84 -19.12 -40.57
N GLY A 2 49.39 -19.62 -39.42
CA GLY A 2 47.96 -19.83 -39.15
C GLY A 2 47.40 -18.86 -38.10
N SER A 3 46.34 -18.16 -38.49
CA SER A 3 45.28 -17.54 -37.69
C SER A 3 45.47 -17.45 -36.16
N ARG A 4 45.93 -16.30 -35.66
CA ARG A 4 45.83 -15.93 -34.22
C ARG A 4 45.03 -14.66 -33.94
N VAL A 5 44.43 -14.04 -34.96
CA VAL A 5 43.71 -12.76 -34.80
C VAL A 5 42.25 -12.95 -34.38
N GLY A 6 41.62 -14.09 -34.73
CA GLY A 6 40.20 -14.35 -34.43
C GLY A 6 39.89 -14.76 -32.99
N THR A 7 40.85 -15.34 -32.26
CA THR A 7 40.63 -15.89 -30.91
C THR A 7 40.66 -14.83 -29.81
N ILE A 8 41.46 -13.77 -29.97
CA ILE A 8 41.61 -12.68 -28.98
C ILE A 8 40.29 -11.87 -28.87
N HIS A 9 39.63 -11.60 -29.99
CA HIS A 9 38.36 -10.86 -29.97
C HIS A 9 37.22 -11.65 -29.33
N VAL A 10 37.20 -12.98 -29.48
CA VAL A 10 36.19 -13.85 -28.86
C VAL A 10 36.44 -13.98 -27.36
N SER A 11 37.70 -14.05 -26.91
CA SER A 11 38.01 -14.11 -25.48
C SER A 11 37.68 -12.79 -24.77
N GLN A 12 37.94 -11.65 -25.40
CA GLN A 12 37.58 -10.33 -24.87
C GLN A 12 36.05 -10.15 -24.76
N ARG A 13 35.28 -10.58 -25.77
CA ARG A 13 33.82 -10.55 -25.72
C ARG A 13 33.25 -11.44 -24.62
N ARG A 14 33.80 -12.65 -24.46
CA ARG A 14 33.41 -13.57 -23.38
C ARG A 14 33.74 -13.01 -22.01
N PHE A 15 34.91 -12.38 -21.85
CA PHE A 15 35.29 -11.73 -20.59
C PHE A 15 34.37 -10.56 -20.26
N ALA A 16 34.07 -9.69 -21.23
CA ALA A 16 33.13 -8.60 -21.04
C ALA A 16 31.71 -9.09 -20.67
N LEU A 17 31.23 -10.14 -21.34
CA LEU A 17 29.96 -10.79 -20.99
C LEU A 17 29.97 -11.38 -19.58
N LEU A 18 31.06 -12.02 -19.17
CA LEU A 18 31.20 -12.56 -17.82
C LEU A 18 31.23 -11.45 -16.76
N CYS A 19 31.89 -10.32 -17.04
CA CYS A 19 31.87 -9.17 -16.14
C CYS A 19 30.47 -8.56 -16.02
N ILE A 20 29.72 -8.45 -17.12
CA ILE A 20 28.34 -7.96 -17.11
C ILE A 20 27.44 -8.94 -16.34
N LEU A 21 27.55 -10.25 -16.59
CA LEU A 21 26.77 -11.25 -15.88
C LEU A 21 27.12 -11.29 -14.39
N ALA A 22 28.40 -11.20 -14.02
CA ALA A 22 28.83 -11.13 -12.64
C ALA A 22 28.30 -9.86 -11.95
N TYR A 23 28.33 -8.72 -12.64
CA TYR A 23 27.74 -7.48 -12.14
C TYR A 23 26.23 -7.62 -11.92
N VAL A 24 25.50 -8.20 -12.88
CA VAL A 24 24.05 -8.41 -12.78
C VAL A 24 23.72 -9.35 -11.62
N VAL A 25 24.45 -10.46 -11.46
CA VAL A 25 24.24 -11.42 -10.37
C VAL A 25 24.57 -10.81 -9.02
N LEU A 26 25.67 -10.05 -8.90
CA LEU A 26 26.03 -9.37 -7.65
C LEU A 26 25.05 -8.26 -7.30
N ALA A 27 24.56 -7.50 -8.27
CA ALA A 27 23.51 -6.49 -8.08
C ALA A 27 22.19 -7.13 -7.65
N TRP A 28 21.84 -8.28 -8.22
CA TRP A 28 20.67 -9.07 -7.81
C TRP A 28 20.83 -9.63 -6.39
N ALA A 29 21.97 -10.25 -6.08
CA ALA A 29 22.25 -10.80 -4.76
C ALA A 29 22.23 -9.72 -3.67
N ALA A 30 22.89 -8.57 -3.91
CA ALA A 30 22.85 -7.43 -3.01
C ALA A 30 21.42 -6.90 -2.80
N ARG A 31 20.57 -6.97 -3.83
CA ARG A 31 19.17 -6.54 -3.78
C ARG A 31 18.25 -7.47 -2.98
N PHE A 32 18.54 -8.77 -2.93
CA PHE A 32 17.75 -9.74 -2.18
C PHE A 32 18.28 -10.02 -0.78
N ASP A 33 19.59 -9.92 -0.57
CA ASP A 33 20.24 -10.26 0.72
C ASP A 33 20.29 -9.06 1.69
N MET A 34 20.29 -7.83 1.17
CA MET A 34 20.01 -6.68 2.01
C MET A 34 18.49 -6.53 2.16
N ARG A 35 18.01 -6.44 3.40
CA ARG A 35 16.67 -5.98 3.79
C ARG A 35 16.35 -4.53 3.34
N LEU A 36 16.95 -4.07 2.24
CA LEU A 36 16.81 -2.79 1.57
C LEU A 36 15.57 -2.74 0.63
N GLY A 37 14.68 -3.73 0.70
CA GLY A 37 13.38 -3.69 0.02
C GLY A 37 12.53 -2.47 0.41
N GLN A 38 12.80 -1.85 1.57
CA GLN A 38 12.15 -0.61 2.00
C GLN A 38 12.81 0.68 1.47
N GLN A 39 14.08 0.67 1.06
CA GLN A 39 14.81 1.89 0.66
C GLN A 39 15.09 2.01 -0.83
N ILE A 40 15.15 0.91 -1.59
CA ILE A 40 15.46 0.93 -3.03
C ILE A 40 14.18 0.87 -3.89
N ALA A 41 12.98 0.94 -3.32
CA ALA A 41 11.78 1.18 -4.14
C ALA A 41 11.91 2.48 -4.95
N SER A 42 12.62 3.49 -4.43
CA SER A 42 12.85 4.77 -5.13
C SER A 42 13.99 4.77 -6.15
N LEU A 43 14.85 3.74 -6.18
CA LEU A 43 16.07 3.71 -7.00
C LEU A 43 15.97 2.81 -8.25
N VAL A 44 14.95 1.95 -8.33
CA VAL A 44 14.77 1.01 -9.46
C VAL A 44 14.04 1.60 -10.66
N TYR A 45 13.47 2.79 -10.52
CA TYR A 45 12.86 3.49 -11.63
C TYR A 45 13.48 4.89 -11.80
N PRO A 46 14.56 5.02 -12.58
CA PRO A 46 15.02 6.33 -13.06
C PRO A 46 14.02 6.98 -14.04
N LEU A 47 12.88 6.32 -14.31
CA LEU A 47 11.70 6.83 -14.98
C LEU A 47 10.44 6.82 -14.07
N ASP A 48 10.56 6.57 -12.76
CA ASP A 48 9.46 6.79 -11.80
C ASP A 48 9.44 8.28 -11.52
N THR A 49 8.86 9.00 -12.47
CA THR A 49 8.20 10.28 -12.17
C THR A 49 7.08 10.11 -11.13
N PHE A 50 6.78 8.89 -10.68
CA PHE A 50 5.83 8.59 -9.61
C PHE A 50 6.46 8.42 -8.22
N SER A 51 7.78 8.55 -8.04
CA SER A 51 8.37 8.65 -6.69
C SER A 51 7.82 9.84 -5.89
N MET A 52 7.23 10.83 -6.56
CA MET A 52 6.54 11.96 -5.92
C MET A 52 5.13 11.61 -5.42
N TYR A 53 4.57 10.48 -5.86
CA TYR A 53 3.27 9.91 -5.45
C TYR A 53 3.42 8.61 -4.65
N GLY A 54 4.63 8.06 -4.56
CA GLY A 54 4.94 7.06 -3.54
C GLY A 54 4.85 7.74 -2.18
N GLY A 55 3.71 7.61 -1.52
CA GLY A 55 3.47 8.20 -0.20
C GLY A 55 4.60 7.88 0.77
N MET A 56 4.76 8.72 1.80
CA MET A 56 5.80 8.47 2.81
C MET A 56 5.64 7.05 3.37
N PRO A 57 6.74 6.34 3.67
CA PRO A 57 6.69 4.99 4.20
C PRO A 57 5.84 4.94 5.49
N GLY A 58 4.58 4.50 5.38
CA GLY A 58 3.63 4.52 6.49
C GLY A 58 2.28 5.18 6.20
N GLU A 59 2.15 6.00 5.15
CA GLU A 59 0.91 6.72 4.84
C GLU A 59 -0.22 5.79 4.35
N ASP A 60 0.12 4.63 3.76
CA ASP A 60 -0.89 3.63 3.33
C ASP A 60 -1.27 2.63 4.43
N ARG A 61 -0.90 2.89 5.68
CA ARG A 61 -1.10 1.93 6.78
C ARG A 61 -2.47 2.02 7.43
N SER A 62 -3.38 2.88 6.96
CA SER A 62 -4.76 2.88 7.43
C SER A 62 -5.78 3.16 6.35
N HIS A 63 -7.00 2.62 6.54
CA HIS A 63 -8.10 2.77 5.60
C HIS A 63 -9.44 2.79 6.32
N LEU A 64 -10.41 3.53 5.79
CA LEU A 64 -11.79 3.54 6.27
C LEU A 64 -12.56 2.34 5.70
N LEU A 65 -13.20 1.57 6.55
CA LEU A 65 -13.91 0.33 6.22
C LEU A 65 -15.23 0.24 6.98
N VAL A 66 -16.08 -0.70 6.57
CA VAL A 66 -17.32 -1.05 7.27
C VAL A 66 -17.12 -2.37 7.98
N ARG A 67 -17.54 -2.47 9.25
CA ARG A 67 -17.62 -3.72 10.01
C ARG A 67 -19.06 -4.05 10.35
N ASP A 68 -19.52 -5.27 10.07
CA ASP A 68 -20.86 -5.71 10.46
C ASP A 68 -20.90 -6.25 11.90
N ALA A 69 -22.08 -6.71 12.33
CA ALA A 69 -22.30 -7.23 13.67
C ALA A 69 -21.57 -8.56 13.93
N GLU A 70 -21.31 -9.32 12.86
CA GLU A 70 -20.56 -10.57 12.86
C GLU A 70 -19.03 -10.35 12.92
N GLY A 71 -18.59 -9.11 12.68
CA GLY A 71 -17.19 -8.70 12.69
C GLY A 71 -16.51 -8.81 11.32
N GLU A 72 -17.25 -9.12 10.27
CA GLU A 72 -16.77 -9.14 8.90
C GLU A 72 -16.55 -7.71 8.40
N VAL A 73 -15.54 -7.54 7.54
CA VAL A 73 -15.08 -6.22 7.10
C VAL A 73 -15.22 -6.06 5.60
N TYR A 74 -15.83 -4.94 5.21
CA TYR A 74 -16.21 -4.61 3.85
C TYR A 74 -15.66 -3.24 3.44
N ARG A 75 -15.65 -2.99 2.14
CA ARG A 75 -15.30 -1.68 1.59
C ARG A 75 -16.50 -0.75 1.69
N ILE A 76 -16.22 0.55 1.77
CA ILE A 76 -17.26 1.60 1.66
C ILE A 76 -18.01 1.53 0.32
N SER A 77 -17.38 1.03 -0.74
CA SER A 77 -18.04 0.88 -2.05
C SER A 77 -19.03 -0.29 -2.11
N ASP A 78 -19.07 -1.18 -1.12
CA ASP A 78 -19.87 -2.41 -1.17
C ASP A 78 -21.34 -2.18 -0.78
N PHE A 79 -21.70 -0.94 -0.44
CA PHE A 79 -23.04 -0.55 -0.03
C PHE A 79 -23.53 0.66 -0.84
N ARG A 80 -24.79 0.62 -1.26
CA ARG A 80 -25.43 1.69 -2.04
C ARG A 80 -25.90 2.88 -1.20
N ALA A 81 -26.12 2.70 0.11
CA ALA A 81 -26.68 3.76 0.95
C ALA A 81 -26.19 3.70 2.40
N TYR A 82 -26.08 4.87 3.01
CA TYR A 82 -25.58 5.10 4.35
C TYR A 82 -26.49 6.01 5.17
N ARG A 83 -26.62 5.73 6.47
CA ARG A 83 -27.19 6.64 7.46
C ARG A 83 -26.50 6.47 8.79
N CYS A 84 -25.71 7.47 9.17
CA CYS A 84 -24.93 7.47 10.40
C CYS A 84 -25.66 8.21 11.53
N LEU A 85 -25.50 7.75 12.76
CA LEU A 85 -26.10 8.36 13.95
C LEU A 85 -25.39 9.66 14.34
N GLU A 86 -24.05 9.64 14.26
CA GLU A 86 -23.21 10.81 14.47
C GLU A 86 -22.79 11.47 13.15
N PRO A 87 -22.65 12.81 13.11
CA PRO A 87 -22.03 13.46 11.97
C PRO A 87 -20.59 12.97 11.81
N LEU A 88 -20.21 12.72 10.56
CA LEU A 88 -18.85 12.32 10.19
C LEU A 88 -17.94 13.55 10.17
N THR A 89 -17.88 14.31 11.27
CA THR A 89 -16.89 15.38 11.41
C THR A 89 -15.52 14.73 11.51
N GLY A 90 -14.69 15.03 10.50
CA GLY A 90 -13.46 14.32 10.17
C GLY A 90 -12.66 13.91 11.40
N SER A 91 -12.39 12.60 11.51
CA SER A 91 -11.20 11.93 12.04
C SER A 91 -10.57 12.30 13.41
N ASP A 92 -10.84 13.46 13.97
CA ASP A 92 -9.80 14.23 14.68
C ASP A 92 -9.90 14.14 16.20
N VAL A 93 -10.95 13.54 16.75
CA VAL A 93 -11.07 13.44 18.22
C VAL A 93 -10.99 12.01 18.75
N ARG A 94 -11.58 11.00 18.07
CA ARG A 94 -11.60 9.61 18.58
C ARG A 94 -10.48 8.73 18.06
N CYS A 95 -10.05 8.94 16.82
CA CYS A 95 -9.01 8.13 16.18
C CYS A 95 -7.75 8.96 15.86
N ALA A 96 -7.49 10.02 16.63
CA ALA A 96 -6.32 10.88 16.46
C ALA A 96 -5.03 10.03 16.48
N GLY A 97 -4.19 10.15 15.44
CA GLY A 97 -3.00 9.32 15.23
C GLY A 97 -3.05 8.40 14.00
N ARG A 98 -4.01 8.60 13.08
CA ARG A 98 -4.09 7.83 11.83
C ARG A 98 -2.82 8.00 11.00
N LEU A 99 -2.20 6.86 10.69
CA LEU A 99 -1.18 6.73 9.66
C LEU A 99 -1.92 6.52 8.33
N GLY A 100 -2.31 7.61 7.68
CA GLY A 100 -3.24 7.58 6.55
C GLY A 100 -3.03 8.78 5.62
N ILE A 101 -3.32 8.60 4.34
CA ILE A 101 -3.38 9.69 3.37
C ILE A 101 -4.68 10.49 3.61
N PRO A 102 -4.62 11.77 4.02
CA PRO A 102 -5.81 12.53 4.41
C PRO A 102 -6.88 12.64 3.33
N TYR A 103 -6.48 12.89 2.07
CA TYR A 103 -7.43 13.10 0.99
C TYR A 103 -8.26 11.84 0.67
N HIS A 104 -7.70 10.63 0.80
CA HIS A 104 -8.45 9.40 0.62
C HIS A 104 -9.52 9.21 1.69
N TYR A 105 -9.23 9.65 2.92
CA TYR A 105 -10.23 9.63 3.97
C TYR A 105 -11.37 10.60 3.68
N GLU A 106 -11.05 11.84 3.29
CA GLU A 106 -12.03 12.86 2.92
C GLU A 106 -12.90 12.41 1.73
N GLU A 107 -12.32 11.80 0.70
CA GLU A 107 -13.06 11.23 -0.43
C GLU A 107 -14.08 10.17 0.00
N LEU A 108 -13.70 9.27 0.92
CA LEU A 108 -14.61 8.22 1.40
C LEU A 108 -15.71 8.78 2.30
N ILE A 109 -15.42 9.80 3.11
CA ILE A 109 -16.45 10.52 3.87
C ILE A 109 -17.41 11.23 2.91
N HIS A 110 -16.88 11.91 1.90
CA HIS A 110 -17.70 12.57 0.88
C HIS A 110 -18.56 11.56 0.09
N TYR A 111 -18.03 10.38 -0.21
CA TYR A 111 -18.81 9.29 -0.80
C TYR A 111 -20.00 8.90 0.09
N ILE A 112 -19.77 8.72 1.39
CA ILE A 112 -20.84 8.40 2.35
C ILE A 112 -21.88 9.53 2.44
N GLU A 113 -21.45 10.79 2.42
CA GLU A 113 -22.34 11.96 2.44
C GLU A 113 -23.18 12.10 1.16
N THR A 114 -22.63 11.71 0.00
CA THR A 114 -23.35 11.73 -1.28
C THR A 114 -24.28 10.52 -1.46
N HIS A 115 -24.08 9.44 -0.70
CA HIS A 115 -24.87 8.21 -0.73
C HIS A 115 -25.76 8.06 0.52
N GLN A 116 -26.34 9.17 1.00
CA GLN A 116 -27.27 9.12 2.13
C GLN A 116 -28.59 8.43 1.76
N GLY A 117 -29.05 7.51 2.59
CA GLY A 117 -30.31 6.78 2.36
C GLY A 117 -30.70 5.87 3.52
N GLN A 118 -31.82 5.15 3.35
CA GLN A 118 -32.28 4.22 4.38
C GLN A 118 -31.63 2.84 4.20
N GLY A 119 -31.13 2.28 5.31
CA GLY A 119 -30.59 0.94 5.41
C GLY A 119 -31.09 0.24 6.66
N GLU A 120 -31.05 -1.08 6.65
CA GLU A 120 -31.51 -1.93 7.77
C GLU A 120 -30.34 -2.63 8.47
N LEU A 121 -29.18 -2.71 7.82
CA LEU A 121 -28.01 -3.39 8.37
C LEU A 121 -27.24 -2.43 9.27
N ALA A 122 -27.25 -2.70 10.58
CA ALA A 122 -26.42 -1.98 11.53
C ALA A 122 -24.94 -2.33 11.32
N VAL A 123 -24.10 -1.32 11.18
CA VAL A 123 -22.67 -1.46 10.94
C VAL A 123 -21.86 -0.39 11.69
N GLU A 124 -20.58 -0.66 11.85
CA GLU A 124 -19.61 0.28 12.38
C GLU A 124 -18.71 0.76 11.25
N LEU A 125 -18.58 2.08 11.10
CA LEU A 125 -17.51 2.65 10.30
C LEU A 125 -16.24 2.60 11.13
N ILE A 126 -15.21 1.91 10.64
CA ILE A 126 -13.94 1.74 11.33
C ILE A 126 -12.80 2.32 10.50
N THR A 127 -11.77 2.81 11.18
CA THR A 127 -10.45 2.97 10.56
C THR A 127 -9.57 1.84 11.04
N ARG A 128 -9.14 0.99 10.10
CA ARG A 128 -8.21 -0.10 10.36
C ARG A 128 -6.80 0.37 10.06
N THR A 129 -5.88 0.11 10.98
CA THR A 129 -4.44 0.33 10.80
C THR A 129 -3.72 -1.01 10.69
N TRP A 130 -2.79 -1.15 9.74
CA TRP A 130 -1.95 -2.32 9.57
C TRP A 130 -0.51 -2.02 10.00
N ASP A 131 0.00 -2.86 10.89
CA ASP A 131 1.40 -2.89 11.26
C ASP A 131 2.07 -4.12 10.63
N PHE A 132 3.24 -3.90 10.04
CA PHE A 132 4.00 -4.90 9.28
C PHE A 132 5.35 -5.16 9.96
N PRO A 133 5.36 -5.80 11.15
CA PRO A 133 6.59 -6.14 11.84
C PRO A 133 7.44 -7.12 11.02
N PRO A 134 8.77 -6.94 10.93
CA PRO A 134 9.63 -7.73 10.07
C PRO A 134 9.70 -9.19 10.54
N GLY A 135 9.28 -10.12 9.67
CA GLY A 135 9.32 -11.57 9.96
C GLY A 135 8.17 -12.07 10.83
N GLU A 136 7.19 -11.23 11.12
CA GLU A 136 6.01 -11.56 11.92
C GLU A 136 4.72 -11.45 11.10
N ARG A 137 3.61 -11.93 11.66
CA ARG A 137 2.29 -11.75 11.04
C ARG A 137 1.88 -10.27 11.11
N VAL A 138 1.17 -9.82 10.07
CA VAL A 138 0.54 -8.50 10.02
C VAL A 138 -0.40 -8.34 11.21
N ARG A 139 -0.28 -7.23 11.93
CA ARG A 139 -1.13 -6.88 13.06
C ARG A 139 -2.10 -5.79 12.63
N THR A 140 -3.35 -5.89 13.06
CA THR A 140 -4.40 -4.90 12.77
C THR A 140 -4.91 -4.26 14.04
N ALA A 141 -5.18 -2.95 13.98
CA ALA A 141 -5.84 -2.21 15.03
C ALA A 141 -7.02 -1.42 14.45
N ASP A 142 -8.22 -1.64 15.01
CA ASP A 142 -9.45 -1.00 14.56
C ASP A 142 -9.85 0.12 15.54
N CYS A 143 -10.18 1.28 15.00
CA CYS A 143 -10.81 2.38 15.73
C CYS A 143 -12.20 2.66 15.16
N VAL A 144 -13.23 2.61 16.00
CA VAL A 144 -14.61 2.90 15.59
C VAL A 144 -14.79 4.41 15.41
N VAL A 145 -15.23 4.79 14.22
CA VAL A 145 -15.46 6.17 13.78
C VAL A 145 -16.89 6.60 14.09
N ALA A 146 -17.86 5.81 13.65
CA ALA A 146 -19.28 6.09 13.79
C ALA A 146 -20.11 4.81 13.69
N HIS A 147 -21.34 4.86 14.20
CA HIS A 147 -22.32 3.80 14.03
C HIS A 147 -23.32 4.21 12.95
N CYS A 148 -23.54 3.32 11.98
CA CYS A 148 -24.38 3.60 10.84
C CYS A 148 -25.32 2.44 10.53
N THR A 149 -26.30 2.73 9.69
CA THR A 149 -27.13 1.74 9.01
C THR A 149 -26.84 1.82 7.51
N VAL A 150 -26.74 0.66 6.86
CA VAL A 150 -26.40 0.58 5.43
C VAL A 150 -27.38 -0.30 4.67
N ALA A 151 -27.45 -0.06 3.36
CA ALA A 151 -28.15 -0.92 2.42
C ALA A 151 -27.14 -1.43 1.38
N ARG A 152 -27.21 -2.72 1.03
CA ARG A 152 -26.32 -3.34 0.03
C ARG A 152 -26.71 -2.94 -1.38
#